data_AF-A0A9R0RJ86-F1
#
_entry.id   AF-A0A9R0RJ86-F1
#
_cell.length_a   1.000
_cell.length_b   1.000
_cell.length_c   1.000
_cell.angle_alpha   90.00
_cell.angle_beta   90.00
_cell.angle_gamma   90.00
#
_symmetry.space_group_name_H-M   'P 1'
#
loop_
_entity.id
_entity.type
_entity.pdbx_description
1 polymer ?
#
loop_
_entity_poly.entity_id
_entity_poly.type
_entity_poly.pdbx_seq_one_letter_code
_entity_poly.pdbx_strand_id
1 'polypeptide(L)'
;MTLLCVPLVGRTVEGMKIDAAAAAAAGGDLVEIRLDYIEGFRPREDLPRLLHSCPLPVLVTYRPNWEGGRYDGDDATRFETLCLAMELGVDYVDIELKVADKFVDFLSGNKPDKCKLIVSSHNYESTPSCEELANLVARIQEVGADIVKVATTATDIVDVSRMFQVMVHCQVPMIGLVMSERGLMSRVLSPKFGGYLTFGILDATKTSASGQPTLEELLDIYNIRCIGPDTKVLGLIANPVKQSKSPILHNKCLQSVGYNAVYLPLLADDLARFLDTYSSPDFSGFRY
;
A
#
# COMPACT_ATOMS: atom_id res chain seq x y z
N MET A 1 -8.30 -11.31 4.69
CA MET A 1 -8.46 -10.77 3.33
C MET A 1 -7.73 -9.43 3.29
N THR A 2 -6.89 -9.20 2.28
CA THR A 2 -6.20 -7.92 2.08
C THR A 2 -7.18 -6.88 1.55
N LEU A 3 -7.11 -5.67 2.08
CA LEU A 3 -7.93 -4.54 1.65
C LEU A 3 -7.31 -3.81 0.44
N LEU A 4 -8.15 -3.32 -0.46
CA LEU A 4 -7.77 -2.45 -1.58
C LEU A 4 -8.04 -0.99 -1.22
N CYS A 5 -6.98 -0.26 -0.92
CA CYS A 5 -7.04 1.16 -0.62
C CYS A 5 -6.80 2.00 -1.87
N VAL A 6 -7.64 3.01 -2.08
CA VAL A 6 -7.48 3.95 -3.18
C VAL A 6 -6.92 5.28 -2.64
N PRO A 7 -5.69 5.68 -3.02
CA PRO A 7 -5.16 6.96 -2.63
C PRO A 7 -5.85 8.09 -3.40
N LEU A 8 -6.36 9.07 -2.67
CA LEU A 8 -6.98 10.27 -3.22
C LEU A 8 -5.97 11.41 -3.17
N VAL A 9 -5.67 11.99 -4.34
CA VAL A 9 -4.62 12.99 -4.54
C VAL A 9 -5.13 14.26 -5.23
N GLY A 10 -6.45 14.49 -5.18
CA GLY A 10 -7.10 15.69 -5.70
C GLY A 10 -6.56 16.96 -5.02
N ARG A 11 -6.53 18.07 -5.76
CA ARG A 11 -6.04 19.37 -5.24
C ARG A 11 -7.06 20.15 -4.42
N THR A 12 -8.31 19.72 -4.43
CA THR A 12 -9.42 20.39 -3.75
C THR A 12 -10.30 19.39 -3.02
N VAL A 13 -11.05 19.86 -2.03
CA VAL A 13 -12.03 19.04 -1.29
C VAL A 13 -13.05 18.38 -2.21
N GLU A 14 -13.58 19.11 -3.18
CA GLU A 14 -14.57 18.54 -4.11
C GLU A 14 -13.93 17.50 -5.06
N GLY A 15 -12.68 17.72 -5.49
CA GLY A 15 -11.92 16.73 -6.26
C GLY A 15 -11.73 15.42 -5.48
N MET A 16 -11.35 15.52 -4.20
CA MET A 16 -11.23 14.35 -3.33
C MET A 16 -12.55 13.60 -3.18
N LYS A 17 -13.68 14.30 -3.04
CA LYS A 17 -15.01 13.66 -2.90
C LYS A 17 -15.46 12.94 -4.17
N ILE A 18 -15.21 13.54 -5.35
CA ILE A 18 -15.47 12.89 -6.64
C ILE A 18 -14.63 11.60 -6.74
N ASP A 19 -13.36 11.68 -6.37
CA ASP A 19 -12.45 10.53 -6.41
C ASP A 19 -12.86 9.44 -5.41
N ALA A 20 -13.35 9.80 -4.22
CA ALA A 20 -13.87 8.84 -3.25
C ALA A 20 -15.11 8.09 -3.77
N ALA A 21 -16.03 8.79 -4.45
CA ALA A 21 -17.19 8.17 -5.08
C ALA A 21 -16.76 7.23 -6.23
N ALA A 22 -15.79 7.64 -7.04
CA ALA A 22 -15.23 6.80 -8.10
C ALA A 22 -14.54 5.55 -7.53
N ALA A 23 -13.81 5.68 -6.42
CA ALA A 23 -13.16 4.56 -5.73
C ALA A 23 -14.18 3.51 -5.25
N ALA A 24 -15.29 3.97 -4.67
CA ALA A 24 -16.38 3.08 -4.27
C ALA A 24 -17.01 2.36 -5.46
N ALA A 25 -17.32 3.09 -6.54
CA ALA A 25 -17.90 2.52 -7.75
C ALA A 25 -16.97 1.50 -8.43
N ALA A 26 -15.65 1.70 -8.31
CA ALA A 26 -14.64 0.81 -8.87
C ALA A 26 -14.27 -0.38 -7.96
N GLY A 27 -14.91 -0.53 -6.79
CA GLY A 27 -14.71 -1.70 -5.91
C GLY A 27 -13.55 -1.59 -4.91
N GLY A 28 -13.15 -0.37 -4.56
CA GLY A 28 -12.21 -0.11 -3.47
C GLY A 28 -12.83 -0.42 -2.11
N ASP A 29 -12.03 -0.90 -1.16
CA ASP A 29 -12.50 -1.24 0.19
C ASP A 29 -12.42 -0.04 1.14
N LEU A 30 -11.51 0.89 0.86
CA LEU A 30 -11.28 2.12 1.62
C LEU A 30 -10.55 3.15 0.77
N VAL A 31 -10.51 4.40 1.25
CA VAL A 31 -9.77 5.48 0.61
C VAL A 31 -8.70 6.05 1.54
N GLU A 32 -7.53 6.40 1.00
CA GLU A 32 -6.52 7.20 1.68
C GLU A 32 -6.67 8.66 1.24
N ILE A 33 -7.14 9.53 2.13
CA ILE A 33 -7.18 10.98 1.87
C ILE A 33 -5.79 11.57 2.14
N ARG A 34 -5.08 11.95 1.08
CA ARG A 34 -3.79 12.67 1.18
C ARG A 34 -4.01 14.15 1.39
N LEU A 35 -4.11 14.57 2.65
CA LEU A 35 -4.33 15.98 3.02
C LEU A 35 -3.24 16.90 2.46
N ASP A 36 -2.01 16.39 2.37
CA ASP A 36 -0.87 17.13 1.83
C ASP A 36 -1.01 17.49 0.34
N TYR A 37 -1.96 16.89 -0.39
CA TYR A 37 -2.22 17.25 -1.79
C TYR A 37 -3.23 18.38 -1.96
N ILE A 38 -4.00 18.72 -0.94
CA ILE A 38 -5.06 19.74 -1.00
C ILE A 38 -4.44 21.13 -0.86
N GLU A 39 -4.67 21.98 -1.86
CA GLU A 39 -4.14 23.34 -1.87
C GLU A 39 -4.94 24.24 -0.91
N GLY A 40 -4.25 24.97 -0.04
CA GLY A 40 -4.89 25.89 0.90
C GLY A 40 -5.76 25.20 1.96
N PHE A 41 -5.47 23.94 2.28
CA PHE A 41 -6.24 23.11 3.21
C PHE A 41 -6.42 23.75 4.60
N ARG A 42 -7.66 23.78 5.08
CA ARG A 42 -8.05 24.31 6.40
C ARG A 42 -8.65 23.18 7.25
N PRO A 43 -7.89 22.57 8.19
CA PRO A 43 -8.30 21.36 8.89
C PRO A 43 -9.72 21.39 9.47
N ARG A 44 -10.10 22.46 10.19
CA ARG A 44 -11.40 22.59 10.86
C ARG A 44 -12.58 22.81 9.90
N GLU A 45 -12.33 23.36 8.72
CA GLU A 45 -13.37 23.63 7.71
C GLU A 45 -13.50 22.45 6.74
N ASP A 46 -12.37 21.89 6.30
CA ASP A 46 -12.31 20.95 5.19
C ASP A 46 -12.43 19.49 5.62
N LEU A 47 -11.90 19.08 6.78
CA LEU A 47 -12.04 17.68 7.25
C LEU A 47 -13.52 17.26 7.37
N PRO A 48 -14.40 18.02 8.06
CA PRO A 48 -15.80 17.63 8.14
C PRO A 48 -16.45 17.49 6.76
N ARG A 49 -16.07 18.35 5.79
CA ARG A 49 -16.59 18.29 4.42
C ARG A 49 -16.08 17.10 3.62
N LEU A 50 -14.83 16.71 3.80
CA LEU A 50 -14.22 15.54 3.18
C LEU A 50 -14.85 14.24 3.69
N LEU A 51 -15.06 14.17 5.02
CA LEU A 51 -15.59 12.98 5.68
C LEU A 51 -17.10 12.85 5.54
N HIS A 52 -17.81 13.97 5.41
CA HIS A 52 -19.26 13.97 5.26
C HIS A 52 -19.69 13.21 4.00
N SER A 53 -20.50 12.16 4.21
CA SER A 53 -21.00 11.28 3.16
C SER A 53 -19.90 10.59 2.34
N CYS A 54 -18.70 10.40 2.91
CA CYS A 54 -17.70 9.55 2.27
C CYS A 54 -18.25 8.12 2.19
N PRO A 55 -18.29 7.50 0.99
CA PRO A 55 -18.97 6.20 0.80
C PRO A 55 -18.16 5.00 1.31
N LEU A 56 -16.89 5.21 1.68
CA LEU A 56 -15.96 4.18 2.08
C LEU A 56 -15.30 4.52 3.41
N PRO A 57 -14.80 3.52 4.17
CA PRO A 57 -13.88 3.73 5.27
C PRO A 57 -12.71 4.63 4.88
N VAL A 58 -12.26 5.45 5.82
CA VAL A 58 -11.27 6.52 5.55
C VAL A 58 -9.99 6.28 6.32
N LEU A 59 -8.89 6.26 5.58
CA LEU A 59 -7.53 6.48 6.07
C LEU A 59 -7.14 7.93 5.83
N VAL A 60 -6.78 8.66 6.88
CA VAL A 60 -6.21 10.01 6.77
C VAL A 60 -4.70 9.96 6.86
N THR A 61 -4.04 10.56 5.87
CA THR A 61 -2.59 10.71 5.82
C THR A 61 -2.26 12.17 5.56
N TYR A 62 -1.46 12.79 6.44
CA TYR A 62 -0.93 14.14 6.24
C TYR A 62 0.59 14.10 6.12
N ARG A 63 1.09 13.70 4.95
CA ARG A 63 2.51 13.34 4.77
C ARG A 63 3.40 14.60 4.67
N PRO A 64 4.44 14.74 5.50
CA PRO A 64 5.41 15.82 5.41
C PRO A 64 6.43 15.62 4.28
N ASN A 65 7.07 16.71 3.84
CA ASN A 65 8.07 16.69 2.76
C ASN A 65 9.28 15.79 3.05
N TRP A 66 9.71 15.71 4.30
CA TRP A 66 10.84 14.88 4.73
C TRP A 66 10.55 13.38 4.67
N GLU A 67 9.29 12.98 4.47
CA GLU A 67 8.86 11.61 4.20
C GLU A 67 8.15 11.50 2.84
N GLY A 68 8.58 12.30 1.85
CA GLY A 68 8.09 12.23 0.46
C GLY A 68 6.68 12.77 0.22
N GLY A 69 6.10 13.47 1.20
CA GLY A 69 4.83 14.19 1.07
C GLY A 69 5.00 15.62 0.57
N ARG A 70 3.94 16.42 0.75
CA ARG A 70 3.89 17.82 0.30
C ARG A 70 3.66 18.83 1.43
N TYR A 71 3.42 18.37 2.66
CA TYR A 71 3.26 19.27 3.79
C TYR A 71 4.61 19.81 4.27
N ASP A 72 4.70 21.14 4.43
CA ASP A 72 5.92 21.88 4.80
C ASP A 72 5.73 22.70 6.09
N GLY A 73 4.66 22.42 6.85
CA GLY A 73 4.39 23.09 8.12
C GLY A 73 4.99 22.36 9.33
N ASP A 74 4.63 22.80 10.53
CA ASP A 74 5.11 22.23 11.78
C ASP A 74 4.35 20.95 12.18
N ASP A 75 5.01 20.07 12.95
CA ASP A 75 4.40 18.83 13.41
C ASP A 75 3.24 19.04 14.38
N ALA A 76 3.19 20.13 15.16
CA ALA A 76 2.11 20.33 16.12
C ALA A 76 0.78 20.59 15.40
N THR A 77 0.74 21.50 14.43
CA THR A 77 -0.44 21.74 13.58
C THR A 77 -0.87 20.47 12.83
N ARG A 78 0.10 19.69 12.37
CA ARG A 78 -0.15 18.42 11.70
C ARG A 78 -0.76 17.38 12.64
N PHE A 79 -0.25 17.26 13.87
CA PHE A 79 -0.78 16.35 14.89
C PHE A 79 -2.19 16.75 15.31
N GLU A 80 -2.45 18.04 15.52
CA GLU A 80 -3.80 18.56 15.77
C GLU A 80 -4.78 18.19 14.65
N THR A 81 -4.33 18.26 13.39
CA THR A 81 -5.14 17.87 12.23
C THR A 81 -5.47 16.39 12.24
N LEU A 82 -4.49 15.53 12.53
CA LEU A 82 -4.70 14.09 12.62
C LEU A 82 -5.60 13.72 13.80
N CYS A 83 -5.42 14.36 14.97
CA CYS A 83 -6.30 14.17 16.13
C CYS A 83 -7.74 14.59 15.81
N LEU A 84 -7.93 15.74 15.15
CA LEU A 84 -9.24 16.18 14.69
C LEU A 84 -9.89 15.16 13.74
N ALA A 85 -9.12 14.53 12.86
CA ALA A 85 -9.63 13.45 12.02
C ALA A 85 -10.11 12.26 12.87
N MET A 86 -9.34 11.86 13.89
CA MET A 86 -9.75 10.80 14.83
C MET A 86 -11.03 11.15 15.58
N GLU A 87 -11.16 12.39 16.07
CA GLU A 87 -12.36 12.91 16.75
C GLU A 87 -13.59 12.91 15.84
N LEU A 88 -13.40 13.20 14.54
CA LEU A 88 -14.44 13.14 13.53
C LEU A 88 -14.79 11.70 13.09
N GLY A 89 -14.12 10.69 13.65
CA GLY A 89 -14.50 9.29 13.53
C GLY A 89 -13.94 8.58 12.29
N VAL A 90 -12.77 8.98 11.79
CA VAL A 90 -12.07 8.22 10.73
C VAL A 90 -11.64 6.84 11.21
N ASP A 91 -11.56 5.88 10.28
CA ASP A 91 -11.21 4.50 10.58
C ASP A 91 -9.71 4.33 10.82
N TYR A 92 -8.87 5.11 10.13
CA TYR A 92 -7.42 5.04 10.23
C TYR A 92 -6.75 6.41 10.16
N VAL A 93 -5.63 6.53 10.87
CA VAL A 93 -4.66 7.63 10.73
C VAL A 93 -3.29 7.03 10.46
N ASP A 94 -2.55 7.59 9.51
CA ASP A 94 -1.13 7.27 9.27
C ASP A 94 -0.22 8.35 9.87
N ILE A 95 0.74 7.91 10.69
CA ILE A 95 1.83 8.74 11.21
C ILE A 95 3.19 8.11 10.89
N GLU A 96 4.19 8.93 10.59
CA GLU A 96 5.54 8.44 10.28
C GLU A 96 6.28 8.03 11.56
N LEU A 97 6.99 6.90 11.51
CA LEU A 97 7.77 6.33 12.62
C LEU A 97 8.69 7.36 13.28
N LYS A 98 9.32 8.24 12.49
CA LYS A 98 10.26 9.27 12.98
C LYS A 98 9.67 10.16 14.07
N VAL A 99 8.36 10.37 14.07
CA VAL A 99 7.67 11.25 15.02
C VAL A 99 6.53 10.54 15.76
N ALA A 100 6.40 9.22 15.59
CA ALA A 100 5.29 8.46 16.13
C ALA A 100 5.26 8.48 17.66
N ASP A 101 6.40 8.39 18.35
CA ASP A 101 6.48 8.53 19.81
C ASP A 101 5.90 9.88 20.28
N LYS A 102 6.29 10.97 19.60
CA LYS A 102 5.80 12.32 19.92
C LYS A 102 4.30 12.44 19.67
N PHE A 103 3.78 11.80 18.62
CA PHE A 103 2.35 11.80 18.33
C PHE A 103 1.55 10.99 19.35
N VAL A 104 2.07 9.84 19.79
CA VAL A 104 1.45 9.02 20.84
C VAL A 104 1.41 9.78 22.17
N ASP A 105 2.50 10.47 22.53
CA ASP A 105 2.53 11.37 23.69
C ASP A 105 1.52 12.52 23.54
N PHE A 106 1.43 13.10 22.34
CA PHE A 106 0.48 14.16 22.03
C PHE A 106 -0.98 13.71 22.19
N LEU A 107 -1.31 12.47 21.82
CA LEU A 107 -2.64 11.90 22.04
C LEU A 107 -2.99 11.77 23.53
N SER A 108 -1.99 11.65 24.41
CA SER A 108 -2.18 11.54 25.87
C SER A 108 -3.18 10.44 26.27
N GLY A 109 -3.20 9.32 25.52
CA GLY A 109 -4.12 8.21 25.74
C GLY A 109 -5.54 8.40 25.20
N ASN A 110 -5.86 9.53 24.55
CA ASN A 110 -7.19 9.83 24.00
C ASN A 110 -7.44 9.24 22.61
N LYS A 111 -6.76 8.14 22.24
CA LYS A 111 -7.00 7.47 20.95
C LYS A 111 -8.41 6.86 20.95
N PRO A 112 -9.32 7.26 20.04
CA PRO A 112 -10.64 6.65 19.97
C PRO A 112 -10.55 5.16 19.61
N ASP A 113 -11.28 4.29 20.31
CA ASP A 113 -11.25 2.83 20.11
C ASP A 113 -11.52 2.39 18.66
N LYS A 114 -12.31 3.19 17.93
CA LYS A 114 -12.70 2.90 16.54
C LYS A 114 -11.64 3.26 15.51
N CYS A 115 -10.68 4.13 15.85
CA CYS A 115 -9.62 4.56 14.93
C CYS A 115 -8.35 3.73 15.16
N LYS A 116 -7.83 3.13 14.09
CA LYS A 116 -6.56 2.41 14.11
C LYS A 116 -5.40 3.32 13.68
N LEU A 117 -4.33 3.30 14.46
CA LEU A 117 -3.10 4.01 14.17
C LEU A 117 -2.20 3.13 13.28
N ILE A 118 -1.95 3.61 12.07
CA ILE A 118 -0.93 3.08 11.18
C ILE A 118 0.35 3.86 11.44
N VAL A 119 1.42 3.17 11.81
CA VAL A 119 2.75 3.79 11.89
C VAL A 119 3.58 3.33 10.70
N SER A 120 4.07 4.28 9.93
CA SER A 120 4.68 4.03 8.63
C SER A 120 6.16 4.42 8.56
N SER A 121 6.91 3.70 7.72
CA SER A 121 8.28 4.04 7.36
C SER A 121 8.49 3.86 5.86
N HIS A 122 9.12 4.86 5.23
CA HIS A 122 9.39 4.86 3.80
C HIS A 122 10.90 4.87 3.52
N ASN A 123 11.37 3.88 2.76
CA ASN A 123 12.72 3.84 2.22
C ASN A 123 12.65 4.03 0.70
N TYR A 124 13.05 5.21 0.24
CA TYR A 124 13.00 5.56 -1.17
C TYR A 124 14.21 5.07 -1.97
N GLU A 125 15.25 4.57 -1.30
CA GLU A 125 16.53 4.21 -1.92
C GLU A 125 16.62 2.72 -2.26
N SER A 126 16.23 1.86 -1.33
CA SER A 126 16.44 0.41 -1.44
C SER A 126 15.47 -0.39 -0.58
N THR A 127 15.62 -1.71 -0.61
CA THR A 127 14.99 -2.64 0.33
C THR A 127 16.08 -3.23 1.22
N PRO A 128 16.08 -2.95 2.54
CA PRO A 128 17.08 -3.49 3.47
C PRO A 128 17.08 -5.01 3.57
N SER A 129 18.03 -5.56 4.33
CA SER A 129 18.06 -6.99 4.67
C SER A 129 16.83 -7.41 5.49
N CYS A 130 16.56 -8.72 5.56
CA CYS A 130 15.45 -9.24 6.38
C CYS A 130 15.62 -8.90 7.87
N GLU A 131 16.85 -8.87 8.37
CA GLU A 131 17.17 -8.49 9.75
C GLU A 131 16.83 -7.01 10.01
N GLU A 132 17.29 -6.10 9.14
CA GLU A 132 16.98 -4.67 9.26
C GLU A 132 15.48 -4.39 9.15
N LEU A 133 14.79 -5.08 8.24
CA LEU A 133 13.33 -4.99 8.12
C LEU A 133 12.61 -5.53 9.36
N ALA A 134 13.04 -6.65 9.92
CA ALA A 134 12.47 -7.20 11.15
C ALA A 134 12.66 -6.26 12.35
N ASN A 135 13.87 -5.68 12.48
CA ASN A 135 14.15 -4.66 13.50
C ASN A 135 13.30 -3.41 13.31
N LEU A 136 13.07 -2.98 12.06
CA LEU A 136 12.18 -1.86 11.76
C LEU A 136 10.73 -2.17 12.16
N VAL A 137 10.23 -3.37 11.86
CA VAL A 137 8.90 -3.82 12.29
C VAL A 137 8.78 -3.80 13.81
N ALA A 138 9.77 -4.33 14.53
CA ALA A 138 9.79 -4.33 16.00
C ALA A 138 9.72 -2.91 16.57
N ARG A 139 10.52 -1.98 16.03
CA ARG A 139 10.47 -0.56 16.43
C ARG A 139 9.10 0.07 16.20
N ILE A 140 8.45 -0.24 15.08
CA ILE A 140 7.09 0.27 14.80
C ILE A 140 6.08 -0.30 15.82
N GLN A 141 6.21 -1.56 16.20
CA GLN A 141 5.37 -2.19 17.21
C GLN A 141 5.57 -1.58 18.60
N GLU A 142 6.81 -1.27 18.98
CA GLU A 142 7.16 -0.68 20.28
C GLU A 142 6.47 0.68 20.52
N VAL A 143 6.22 1.46 19.46
CA VAL A 143 5.49 2.73 19.54
C VAL A 143 3.99 2.54 19.82
N GLY A 144 3.48 1.31 19.74
CA GLY A 144 2.06 1.02 19.95
C GLY A 144 1.20 1.17 18.69
N ALA A 145 1.78 0.93 17.51
CA ALA A 145 1.03 0.90 16.26
C ALA A 145 -0.01 -0.24 16.24
N ASP A 146 -1.24 0.05 15.81
CA ASP A 146 -2.24 -0.99 15.55
C ASP A 146 -1.91 -1.76 14.25
N ILE A 147 -1.27 -1.07 13.30
CA ILE A 147 -0.88 -1.60 11.99
C ILE A 147 0.52 -1.08 11.64
N VAL A 148 1.42 -2.00 11.27
CA VAL A 148 2.76 -1.69 10.79
C VAL A 148 2.71 -1.38 9.29
N LYS A 149 3.33 -0.29 8.83
CA LYS A 149 3.46 0.00 7.38
C LYS A 149 4.92 0.22 7.01
N VAL A 150 5.42 -0.61 6.09
CA VAL A 150 6.79 -0.48 5.55
C VAL A 150 6.72 -0.44 4.03
N ALA A 151 7.22 0.65 3.46
CA ALA A 151 7.34 0.83 2.02
C ALA A 151 8.81 1.01 1.65
N THR A 152 9.39 0.09 0.88
CA THR A 152 10.78 0.17 0.41
C THR A 152 10.84 0.39 -1.11
N THR A 153 12.04 0.51 -1.69
CA THR A 153 12.22 0.59 -3.16
C THR A 153 12.91 -0.67 -3.68
N ALA A 154 12.39 -1.28 -4.74
CA ALA A 154 13.08 -2.37 -5.44
C ALA A 154 14.16 -1.80 -6.35
N THR A 155 15.41 -2.17 -6.08
CA THR A 155 16.56 -2.00 -6.98
C THR A 155 16.69 -3.20 -7.92
N ASP A 156 16.25 -4.37 -7.45
CA ASP A 156 16.14 -5.63 -8.17
C ASP A 156 14.81 -6.28 -7.80
N ILE A 157 14.22 -7.08 -8.68
CA ILE A 157 12.98 -7.80 -8.39
C ILE A 157 13.15 -8.78 -7.21
N VAL A 158 14.36 -9.29 -6.96
CA VAL A 158 14.61 -10.19 -5.83
C VAL A 158 14.43 -9.51 -4.47
N ASP A 159 14.43 -8.16 -4.44
CA ASP A 159 14.19 -7.39 -3.22
C ASP A 159 12.81 -7.65 -2.62
N VAL A 160 11.83 -7.96 -3.46
CA VAL A 160 10.46 -8.27 -3.03
C VAL A 160 10.41 -9.50 -2.11
N SER A 161 11.30 -10.48 -2.30
CA SER A 161 11.35 -11.68 -1.46
C SER A 161 11.57 -11.38 0.02
N ARG A 162 12.39 -10.36 0.33
CA ARG A 162 12.71 -9.96 1.71
C ARG A 162 11.49 -9.37 2.40
N MET A 163 10.71 -8.57 1.68
CA MET A 163 9.44 -8.04 2.20
C MET A 163 8.45 -9.16 2.48
N PHE A 164 8.29 -10.12 1.55
CA PHE A 164 7.41 -11.27 1.77
C PHE A 164 7.82 -12.09 2.99
N GLN A 165 9.12 -12.36 3.16
CA GLN A 165 9.62 -13.10 4.31
C GLN A 165 9.28 -12.41 5.64
N VAL A 166 9.41 -11.08 5.70
CA VAL A 166 9.07 -10.32 6.92
C VAL A 166 7.57 -10.31 7.17
N MET A 167 6.76 -10.15 6.12
CA MET A 167 5.30 -10.14 6.23
C MET A 167 4.73 -11.46 6.77
N VAL A 168 5.21 -12.61 6.28
CA VAL A 168 4.70 -13.92 6.73
C VAL A 168 5.05 -14.25 8.18
N HIS A 169 6.08 -13.62 8.75
CA HIS A 169 6.48 -13.81 10.14
C HIS A 169 5.92 -12.74 11.08
N CYS A 170 5.36 -11.65 10.55
CA CYS A 170 4.80 -10.57 11.35
C CYS A 170 3.51 -11.02 12.04
N GLN A 171 3.47 -10.90 13.37
CA GLN A 171 2.33 -11.32 14.20
C GLN A 171 1.27 -10.22 14.39
N VAL A 172 1.53 -9.03 13.83
CA VAL A 172 0.58 -7.90 13.83
C VAL A 172 0.19 -7.57 12.39
N PRO A 173 -0.98 -6.92 12.17
CA PRO A 173 -1.34 -6.44 10.85
C PRO A 173 -0.23 -5.61 10.19
N MET A 174 0.18 -6.00 8.99
CA MET A 174 1.29 -5.35 8.28
C MET A 174 0.92 -4.98 6.85
N ILE A 175 1.27 -3.75 6.46
CA ILE A 175 1.26 -3.25 5.10
C ILE A 175 2.70 -3.23 4.61
N GLY A 176 3.12 -4.29 3.92
CA GLY A 176 4.45 -4.41 3.32
C GLY A 176 4.39 -4.17 1.83
N LEU A 177 5.09 -3.15 1.33
CA LEU A 177 5.08 -2.77 -0.07
C LEU A 177 6.49 -2.48 -0.56
N VAL A 178 6.74 -2.81 -1.82
CA VAL A 178 7.99 -2.47 -2.50
C VAL A 178 7.64 -1.62 -3.73
N MET A 179 8.14 -0.40 -3.74
CA MET A 179 7.97 0.60 -4.79
C MET A 179 8.84 0.29 -6.01
N SER A 180 8.58 1.00 -7.10
CA SER A 180 9.13 0.80 -8.45
C SER A 180 8.40 -0.27 -9.27
N GLU A 181 8.64 -0.30 -10.58
CA GLU A 181 8.07 -1.31 -11.48
C GLU A 181 8.50 -2.73 -11.09
N ARG A 182 9.75 -2.89 -10.63
CA ARG A 182 10.28 -4.18 -10.12
C ARG A 182 9.56 -4.65 -8.86
N GLY A 183 8.95 -3.72 -8.12
CA GLY A 183 8.20 -3.99 -6.89
C GLY A 183 6.74 -4.38 -7.09
N LEU A 184 6.20 -4.37 -8.32
CA LEU A 184 4.77 -4.62 -8.60
C LEU A 184 4.26 -5.92 -7.96
N MET A 185 5.07 -6.99 -7.99
CA MET A 185 4.72 -8.28 -7.40
C MET A 185 4.36 -8.18 -5.91
N SER A 186 5.01 -7.28 -5.15
CA SER A 186 4.68 -7.05 -3.74
C SER A 186 3.25 -6.56 -3.53
N ARG A 187 2.74 -5.76 -4.48
CA ARG A 187 1.41 -5.15 -4.42
C ARG A 187 0.31 -6.16 -4.78
N VAL A 188 0.57 -6.99 -5.79
CA VAL A 188 -0.39 -7.98 -6.29
C VAL A 188 -0.47 -9.20 -5.37
N LEU A 189 0.67 -9.70 -4.87
CA LEU A 189 0.73 -10.89 -4.02
C LEU A 189 0.57 -10.60 -2.52
N SER A 190 0.20 -9.37 -2.15
CA SER A 190 -0.10 -8.99 -0.77
C SER A 190 -1.06 -9.99 -0.07
N PRO A 191 -2.16 -10.46 -0.69
CA PRO A 191 -3.03 -11.48 -0.09
C PRO A 191 -2.38 -12.84 0.16
N LYS A 192 -1.45 -13.26 -0.71
CA LYS A 192 -0.74 -14.54 -0.58
C LYS A 192 0.23 -14.53 0.60
N PHE A 193 0.89 -13.40 0.85
CA PHE A 193 1.94 -13.27 1.87
C PHE A 193 1.49 -12.52 3.13
N GLY A 194 0.18 -12.42 3.36
CA GLY A 194 -0.38 -11.95 4.64
C GLY A 194 -0.48 -10.43 4.80
N GLY A 195 -0.39 -9.66 3.71
CA GLY A 195 -0.51 -8.21 3.77
C GLY A 195 -1.92 -7.76 4.14
N TYR A 196 -2.00 -6.80 5.06
CA TYR A 196 -3.26 -6.23 5.54
C TYR A 196 -3.98 -5.43 4.46
N LEU A 197 -3.22 -4.67 3.67
CA LEU A 197 -3.73 -3.74 2.66
C LEU A 197 -2.73 -3.59 1.51
N THR A 198 -3.23 -3.33 0.32
CA THR A 198 -2.46 -2.86 -0.84
C THR A 198 -3.14 -1.63 -1.46
N PHE A 199 -2.43 -0.93 -2.33
CA PHE A 199 -2.92 0.31 -2.95
C PHE A 199 -3.15 0.12 -4.44
N GLY A 200 -4.34 0.53 -4.90
CA GLY A 200 -4.72 0.61 -6.32
C GLY A 200 -5.17 2.02 -6.67
N ILE A 201 -4.62 2.61 -7.73
CA ILE A 201 -4.98 3.96 -8.18
C ILE A 201 -6.23 3.93 -9.06
N LEU A 202 -6.98 5.03 -9.11
CA LEU A 202 -8.12 5.15 -10.04
C LEU A 202 -7.67 5.20 -11.50
N ASP A 203 -6.63 5.99 -11.78
CA ASP A 203 -6.06 6.16 -13.11
C ASP A 203 -4.58 6.54 -13.00
N ALA A 204 -3.84 6.40 -14.10
CA ALA A 204 -2.40 6.60 -14.15
C ALA A 204 -1.94 8.04 -13.78
N THR A 205 -2.83 9.02 -13.80
CA THR A 205 -2.51 10.41 -13.42
C THR A 205 -2.61 10.64 -11.90
N LYS A 206 -3.25 9.71 -11.17
CA LYS A 206 -3.51 9.80 -9.72
C LYS A 206 -2.60 8.90 -8.90
N THR A 207 -1.31 8.91 -9.23
CA THR A 207 -0.30 8.14 -8.48
C THR A 207 0.14 8.88 -7.21
N SER A 208 0.24 8.14 -6.11
CA SER A 208 0.81 8.62 -4.85
C SER A 208 2.19 8.02 -4.55
N ALA A 209 2.55 6.93 -5.23
CA ALA A 209 3.86 6.28 -5.16
C ALA A 209 4.19 5.56 -6.48
N SER A 210 5.49 5.31 -6.72
CA SER A 210 5.94 4.61 -7.93
C SER A 210 5.53 3.13 -7.95
N GLY A 211 5.14 2.65 -9.13
CA GLY A 211 4.79 1.25 -9.38
C GLY A 211 3.39 0.82 -8.90
N GLN A 212 2.47 1.76 -8.67
CA GLN A 212 1.09 1.42 -8.30
C GLN A 212 0.30 0.93 -9.53
N PRO A 213 -0.31 -0.27 -9.48
CA PRO A 213 -1.29 -0.70 -10.47
C PRO A 213 -2.62 0.04 -10.28
N THR A 214 -3.44 0.08 -11.33
CA THR A 214 -4.81 0.58 -11.18
C THR A 214 -5.66 -0.40 -10.39
N LEU A 215 -6.75 0.10 -9.80
CA LEU A 215 -7.73 -0.74 -9.12
C LEU A 215 -8.37 -1.76 -10.09
N GLU A 216 -8.63 -1.35 -11.33
CA GLU A 216 -9.10 -2.22 -12.42
C GLU A 216 -8.10 -3.34 -12.71
N GLU A 217 -6.79 -3.02 -12.84
CA GLU A 217 -5.77 -4.05 -13.05
C GLU A 217 -5.74 -5.07 -11.90
N LEU A 218 -5.82 -4.60 -10.65
CA LEU A 218 -5.84 -5.49 -9.47
C LEU A 218 -7.06 -6.41 -9.46
N LEU A 219 -8.24 -5.88 -9.76
CA LEU A 219 -9.50 -6.63 -9.72
C LEU A 219 -9.67 -7.55 -10.94
N ASP A 220 -9.49 -7.02 -12.14
CA ASP A 220 -9.93 -7.67 -13.39
C ASP A 220 -8.81 -8.37 -14.15
N ILE A 221 -7.56 -7.91 -13.98
CA ILE A 221 -6.39 -8.57 -14.61
C ILE A 221 -5.76 -9.55 -13.65
N TYR A 222 -5.46 -9.13 -12.42
CA TYR A 222 -4.77 -9.98 -11.46
C TYR A 222 -5.70 -10.82 -10.59
N ASN A 223 -7.02 -10.60 -10.68
CA ASN A 223 -8.02 -11.33 -9.90
C ASN A 223 -7.66 -11.34 -8.41
N ILE A 224 -7.23 -10.21 -7.85
CA ILE A 224 -6.62 -10.14 -6.51
C ILE A 224 -7.50 -10.73 -5.41
N ARG A 225 -8.84 -10.69 -5.59
CA ARG A 225 -9.82 -11.27 -4.67
C ARG A 225 -9.77 -12.80 -4.60
N CYS A 226 -9.19 -13.45 -5.60
CA CYS A 226 -9.00 -14.90 -5.67
C CYS A 226 -7.61 -15.35 -5.19
N ILE A 227 -6.69 -14.42 -4.92
CA ILE A 227 -5.35 -14.74 -4.46
C ILE A 227 -5.39 -15.10 -2.97
N GLY A 228 -4.84 -16.26 -2.62
CA GLY A 228 -4.67 -16.71 -1.25
C GLY A 228 -3.33 -17.40 -1.01
N PRO A 229 -3.09 -17.92 0.21
CA PRO A 229 -1.81 -18.53 0.59
C PRO A 229 -1.36 -19.66 -0.35
N ASP A 230 -2.29 -20.45 -0.87
CA ASP A 230 -1.99 -21.61 -1.74
C ASP A 230 -1.92 -21.28 -3.23
N THR A 231 -2.26 -20.05 -3.64
CA THR A 231 -2.25 -19.64 -5.05
C THR A 231 -0.84 -19.74 -5.63
N LYS A 232 -0.69 -20.42 -6.77
CA LYS A 232 0.59 -20.53 -7.47
C LYS A 232 0.92 -19.25 -8.23
N VAL A 233 2.20 -18.91 -8.28
CA VAL A 233 2.71 -17.76 -9.02
C VAL A 233 3.33 -18.26 -10.32
N LEU A 234 2.81 -17.74 -11.42
CA LEU A 234 3.34 -17.91 -12.77
C LEU A 234 3.79 -16.53 -13.28
N GLY A 235 4.63 -16.47 -14.30
CA GLY A 235 4.92 -15.17 -14.89
C GLY A 235 5.79 -15.16 -16.13
N LEU A 236 5.85 -13.98 -16.75
CA LEU A 236 6.77 -13.66 -17.82
C LEU A 236 7.95 -12.89 -17.23
N ILE A 237 9.14 -13.47 -17.31
CA ILE A 237 10.40 -12.84 -16.96
C ILE A 237 10.92 -12.12 -18.20
N ALA A 238 11.04 -10.79 -18.15
CA ALA A 238 11.58 -10.01 -19.26
C ALA A 238 12.07 -8.62 -18.80
N ASN A 239 12.93 -7.98 -19.59
CA ASN A 239 13.20 -6.55 -19.51
C ASN A 239 13.29 -5.94 -20.93
N PRO A 240 12.34 -5.08 -21.34
CA PRO A 240 11.17 -4.59 -20.60
C PRO A 240 10.01 -5.60 -20.55
N VAL A 241 9.13 -5.49 -19.55
CA VAL A 241 7.98 -6.42 -19.39
C VAL A 241 6.61 -5.73 -19.41
N LYS A 242 6.54 -4.43 -19.09
CA LYS A 242 5.28 -3.67 -18.91
C LYS A 242 4.28 -3.74 -20.07
N GLN A 243 4.76 -3.86 -21.31
CA GLN A 243 3.90 -3.87 -22.51
C GLN A 243 3.27 -5.24 -22.79
N SER A 244 3.65 -6.26 -22.03
CA SER A 244 3.17 -7.62 -22.26
C SER A 244 1.68 -7.74 -21.93
N LYS A 245 0.93 -8.32 -22.87
CA LYS A 245 -0.47 -8.71 -22.68
C LYS A 245 -0.62 -10.12 -22.10
N SER A 246 0.49 -10.82 -21.82
CA SER A 246 0.48 -12.16 -21.25
C SER A 246 -0.31 -12.24 -19.93
N PRO A 247 -0.18 -11.30 -18.97
CA PRO A 247 -0.99 -11.33 -17.75
C PRO A 247 -2.49 -11.29 -18.03
N ILE A 248 -2.95 -10.46 -18.97
CA ILE A 248 -4.37 -10.34 -19.36
C ILE A 248 -4.90 -11.69 -19.88
N LEU A 249 -4.18 -12.29 -20.83
CA LEU A 249 -4.61 -13.55 -21.44
C LEU A 249 -4.57 -14.70 -20.42
N HIS A 250 -3.45 -14.88 -19.72
CA HIS A 250 -3.25 -16.01 -18.83
C HIS A 250 -4.18 -15.94 -17.62
N ASN A 251 -4.31 -14.80 -16.94
CA ASN A 251 -5.19 -14.73 -15.77
C ASN A 251 -6.66 -14.98 -16.12
N LYS A 252 -7.12 -14.51 -17.28
CA LYS A 252 -8.47 -14.82 -17.77
C LYS A 252 -8.66 -16.33 -18.03
N CYS A 253 -7.67 -16.98 -18.64
CA CYS A 253 -7.73 -18.43 -18.86
C CYS A 253 -7.64 -19.23 -17.55
N LEU A 254 -6.77 -18.84 -16.62
CA LEU A 254 -6.61 -19.48 -15.31
C LEU A 254 -7.93 -19.42 -14.52
N GLN A 255 -8.56 -18.25 -14.51
CA GLN A 255 -9.86 -18.05 -13.90
C GLN A 255 -10.96 -18.88 -14.57
N SER A 256 -11.00 -18.94 -15.91
CA SER A 256 -12.06 -19.66 -16.62
C SER A 256 -12.02 -21.18 -16.42
N VAL A 257 -10.85 -21.74 -16.14
CA VAL A 257 -10.69 -23.19 -15.83
C VAL A 257 -10.60 -23.48 -14.33
N GLY A 258 -10.69 -22.46 -13.48
CA GLY A 258 -10.61 -22.60 -12.02
C GLY A 258 -9.23 -23.05 -11.51
N TYR A 259 -8.15 -22.78 -12.25
CA TYR A 259 -6.81 -23.12 -11.81
C TYR A 259 -6.30 -22.06 -10.83
N ASN A 260 -5.94 -22.47 -9.60
CA ASN A 260 -5.51 -21.57 -8.53
C ASN A 260 -4.09 -21.04 -8.75
N ALA A 261 -3.95 -20.11 -9.70
CA ALA A 261 -2.71 -19.41 -9.96
C ALA A 261 -2.95 -17.97 -10.42
N VAL A 262 -1.92 -17.15 -10.27
CA VAL A 262 -1.83 -15.79 -10.81
C VAL A 262 -0.59 -15.68 -11.70
N TYR A 263 -0.74 -15.03 -12.84
CA TYR A 263 0.29 -14.77 -13.82
C TYR A 263 0.72 -13.30 -13.76
N LEU A 264 2.02 -13.06 -13.54
CA LEU A 264 2.59 -11.71 -13.35
C LEU A 264 3.60 -11.33 -14.44
N PRO A 265 3.71 -10.02 -14.76
CA PRO A 265 4.89 -9.49 -15.44
C PRO A 265 6.03 -9.33 -14.43
N LEU A 266 7.18 -9.96 -14.70
CA LEU A 266 8.33 -10.04 -13.80
C LEU A 266 9.53 -9.33 -14.46
N LEU A 267 9.79 -8.10 -14.03
CA LEU A 267 10.91 -7.29 -14.52
C LEU A 267 12.21 -7.75 -13.85
N ALA A 268 12.92 -8.70 -14.46
CA ALA A 268 14.19 -9.21 -13.96
C ALA A 268 15.34 -8.92 -14.94
N ASP A 269 16.47 -8.48 -14.40
CA ASP A 269 17.69 -8.22 -15.16
C ASP A 269 18.62 -9.45 -15.18
N ASP A 270 18.70 -10.19 -14.07
CA ASP A 270 19.50 -11.39 -13.89
C ASP A 270 18.59 -12.61 -13.67
N LEU A 271 18.51 -13.48 -14.69
CA LEU A 271 17.68 -14.67 -14.66
C LEU A 271 18.14 -15.69 -13.61
N ALA A 272 19.45 -15.89 -13.44
CA ALA A 272 19.97 -16.88 -12.49
C ALA A 272 19.62 -16.45 -11.06
N ARG A 273 19.88 -15.18 -10.74
CA ARG A 273 19.54 -14.60 -9.43
C ARG A 273 18.04 -14.65 -9.15
N PHE A 274 17.22 -14.37 -10.16
CA PHE A 274 15.76 -14.48 -10.06
C PHE A 274 15.33 -15.91 -9.71
N LEU A 275 15.81 -16.91 -10.46
CA LEU A 275 15.43 -18.31 -10.26
C LEU A 275 15.93 -18.87 -8.93
N ASP A 276 17.13 -18.49 -8.50
CA ASP A 276 17.68 -18.89 -7.19
C ASP A 276 16.81 -18.33 -6.04
N THR A 277 16.41 -17.06 -6.14
CA THR A 277 15.58 -16.39 -5.14
C THR A 277 14.17 -16.97 -5.09
N TYR A 278 13.54 -17.16 -6.25
CA TYR A 278 12.16 -17.59 -6.38
C TYR A 278 12.07 -19.09 -6.74
N SER A 279 12.77 -19.92 -5.97
CA SER A 279 12.88 -21.37 -6.16
C SER A 279 11.86 -22.20 -5.37
N SER A 280 11.03 -21.56 -4.55
CA SER A 280 10.03 -22.26 -3.73
C SER A 280 8.88 -22.83 -4.57
N PRO A 281 8.14 -23.84 -4.07
CA PRO A 281 6.98 -24.39 -4.78
C PRO A 281 5.84 -23.40 -5.04
N ASP A 282 5.87 -22.21 -4.44
CA ASP A 282 4.92 -21.13 -4.75
C ASP A 282 5.11 -20.59 -6.17
N PHE A 283 6.35 -20.58 -6.66
CA PHE A 283 6.74 -20.04 -7.95
C PHE A 283 6.87 -21.19 -8.95
N SER A 284 5.75 -21.52 -9.61
CA SER A 284 5.57 -22.84 -10.26
C SER A 284 5.85 -22.87 -11.76
N GLY A 285 6.07 -21.73 -12.42
CA GLY A 285 6.35 -21.74 -13.86
C GLY A 285 6.55 -20.36 -14.47
N PHE A 286 7.53 -20.28 -15.39
CA PHE A 286 7.94 -19.04 -16.01
C PHE A 286 8.05 -19.15 -17.53
N ARG A 287 7.74 -18.05 -18.21
CA ARG A 287 8.19 -17.76 -19.58
C ARG A 287 9.35 -16.78 -19.48
N TYR A 288 10.35 -16.94 -20.33
CA TYR A 288 11.48 -16.02 -20.52
C TYR A 288 11.56 -15.66 -22.00
#